data_AF-A0A957P9I3-F1
#
_entry.id   AF-A0A957P9I3-F1
#
_cell.length_a   1.000
_cell.length_b   1.000
_cell.length_c   1.000
_cell.angle_alpha   90.00
_cell.angle_beta   90.00
_cell.angle_gamma   90.00
#
_symmetry.space_group_name_H-M   'P 1'
#
loop_
_entity.id
_entity.type
_entity.pdbx_description
1 polymer ?
#
loop_
_entity_poly.entity_id
_entity_poly.type
_entity_poly.pdbx_seq_one_letter_code
_entity_poly.pdbx_strand_id
1 'polypeptide(L)'
;PKINKLFIAAVAILLAIWGQRRLALFNEFDALALYGLAAVLFLWTFRTARFEGIGHGFTWPNMKAAAKDYLRLIPNSSRIVSNNPALTGAQKSRRQRAFAWLAIGLGGLIALGANGRALWLFHLDFERPQALAWPLYVGSIALFLAVIWLLDLVHGNAETDIESPETPPAPHRDRRWLLGALMAILVVGAFMRLYRFSDLPFGTWYDEAAAGLLAQRMQNDPNWRPVFPGSINVTAHYIYLVYTSFKLFGISTQAVRAVSVLMGLAAIPAAYLLGRELYGRTLGLGFALVVAVARWHVNFSRIGMYNIATPLFELLAAGFLLRGIRRNRFIDFGLAGLALGLGLCFYPAFQLFVAALGLFVFYLLLTQRGFWQRYWSKLLLMTLLAAMIAGPLVYFAYEKPDVYFARTQDTSLWAKTAPEKRVGALLENTRKHLLMFQQTGDPNGRHNIPGAPMLDTYTAALMVLGVLLALRWVWRPRGLLLLLWLLIPLLGGILSLDFEAPQSLRSIGSLPAAYLLAMLPLYFVRQEWRQSVDGYFPRTFVWPLLFLLIPIAYSNYYDYFQRWAYSFPAWSSFSTAETLAAQEMNGLNAQTDIYLTSFFAGHPAINFLTQGEKQYTRLDTTARFPLPLPPDK
;
A
#
# COMPACT_ATOMS: atom_id res chain seq x y z
N PRO A 1 24.45 -28.12 6.62
CA PRO A 1 23.45 -28.20 7.72
C PRO A 1 24.03 -28.18 9.14
N LYS A 2 25.09 -28.95 9.45
CA LYS A 2 25.77 -28.90 10.78
C LYS A 2 26.60 -27.61 10.98
N ILE A 3 27.23 -27.09 9.93
CA ILE A 3 28.02 -25.83 9.95
C ILE A 3 27.16 -24.61 10.32
N ASN A 4 25.94 -24.50 9.76
CA ASN A 4 25.03 -23.40 10.07
C ASN A 4 24.53 -23.42 11.53
N LYS A 5 24.49 -24.58 12.19
CA LYS A 5 24.01 -24.71 13.57
C LYS A 5 25.06 -24.30 14.59
N LEU A 6 26.33 -24.64 14.33
CA LEU A 6 27.48 -24.16 15.11
C LEU A 6 27.61 -22.64 15.00
N PHE A 7 27.39 -22.08 13.81
CA PHE A 7 27.38 -20.64 13.60
C PHE A 7 26.29 -19.95 14.43
N ILE A 8 25.06 -20.46 14.44
CA ILE A 8 23.94 -19.86 15.19
C ILE A 8 24.14 -19.98 16.71
N ALA A 9 24.71 -21.10 17.18
CA ALA A 9 25.06 -21.25 18.59
C ALA A 9 26.19 -20.27 19.01
N ALA A 10 27.19 -20.06 18.15
CA ALA A 10 28.25 -19.08 18.37
C ALA A 10 27.69 -17.64 18.40
N VAL A 11 26.74 -17.30 17.52
CA VAL A 11 26.05 -16.00 17.53
C VAL A 11 25.24 -15.80 18.82
N ALA A 12 24.56 -16.83 19.33
CA ALA A 12 23.83 -16.74 20.59
C ALA A 12 24.77 -16.48 21.78
N ILE A 13 25.95 -17.13 21.81
CA ILE A 13 26.97 -16.93 22.85
C ILE A 13 27.55 -15.51 22.76
N LEU A 14 27.83 -15.00 21.57
CA LEU A 14 28.33 -13.64 21.37
C LEU A 14 27.31 -12.58 21.82
N LEU A 15 26.01 -12.80 21.56
CA LEU A 15 24.94 -11.91 22.02
C LEU A 15 24.79 -11.91 23.55
N ALA A 16 24.96 -13.06 24.21
CA ALA A 16 24.96 -13.14 25.67
C ALA A 16 26.15 -12.40 26.30
N ILE A 17 27.36 -12.57 25.73
CA ILE A 17 28.56 -11.83 26.16
C ILE A 17 28.36 -10.32 25.98
N TRP A 18 27.72 -9.90 24.89
CA TRP A 18 27.42 -8.49 24.63
C TRP A 18 26.37 -7.94 25.59
N GLY A 19 25.33 -8.71 25.91
CA GLY A 19 24.36 -8.38 26.97
C GLY A 19 25.02 -8.20 28.34
N GLN A 20 26.01 -9.04 28.67
CA GLN A 20 26.74 -8.96 29.94
C GLN A 20 27.62 -7.70 30.04
N ARG A 21 28.23 -7.26 28.93
CA ARG A 21 28.92 -5.96 28.88
C ARG A 21 27.96 -4.77 29.01
N ARG A 22 26.73 -4.86 28.48
CA ARG A 22 25.71 -3.81 28.64
C ARG A 22 25.16 -3.75 30.06
N LEU A 23 25.01 -4.89 30.73
CA LEU A 23 24.61 -4.98 32.14
C LEU A 23 25.67 -4.32 33.05
N ALA A 24 26.95 -4.56 32.78
CA ALA A 24 28.07 -3.93 33.50
C ALA A 24 28.17 -2.40 33.29
N LEU A 25 27.49 -1.86 32.27
CA LEU A 25 27.36 -0.43 32.00
C LEU A 25 26.02 0.16 32.51
N PHE A 26 25.33 -0.54 33.42
CA PHE A 26 24.03 -0.16 34.01
C PHE A 26 22.90 0.08 32.99
N ASN A 27 22.97 -0.53 31.81
CA ASN A 27 21.93 -0.43 30.79
C ASN A 27 21.06 -1.70 30.78
N GLU A 28 20.25 -1.84 31.83
CA GLU A 28 19.55 -3.07 32.22
C GLU A 28 18.58 -3.59 31.15
N PHE A 29 17.90 -2.69 30.44
CA PHE A 29 16.92 -3.08 29.43
C PHE A 29 17.55 -3.65 28.16
N ASP A 30 18.64 -3.04 27.68
CA ASP A 30 19.41 -3.55 26.53
C ASP A 30 20.05 -4.90 26.87
N ALA A 31 20.54 -5.04 28.10
CA ALA A 31 21.06 -6.31 28.58
C ALA A 31 19.96 -7.39 28.59
N LEU A 32 18.79 -7.11 29.16
CA LEU A 32 17.64 -8.02 29.19
C LEU A 32 17.16 -8.41 27.79
N ALA A 33 17.11 -7.47 26.84
CA ALA A 33 16.74 -7.75 25.46
C ALA A 33 17.76 -8.65 24.75
N LEU A 34 19.06 -8.40 24.95
CA LEU A 34 20.14 -9.22 24.40
C LEU A 34 20.17 -10.63 25.02
N TYR A 35 19.90 -10.74 26.33
CA TYR A 35 19.74 -12.03 27.01
C TYR A 35 18.51 -12.79 26.50
N GLY A 36 17.39 -12.10 26.29
CA GLY A 36 16.18 -12.69 25.71
C GLY A 36 16.42 -13.23 24.29
N LEU A 37 17.09 -12.46 23.45
CA LEU A 37 17.42 -12.86 22.07
C LEU A 37 18.43 -14.02 22.05
N ALA A 38 19.46 -13.96 22.89
CA ALA A 38 20.44 -15.03 23.04
C ALA A 38 19.78 -16.33 23.53
N ALA A 39 18.86 -16.25 24.51
CA ALA A 39 18.12 -17.39 25.02
C ALA A 39 17.23 -18.04 23.95
N VAL A 40 16.52 -17.23 23.14
CA VAL A 40 15.67 -17.73 22.04
C VAL A 40 16.51 -18.44 20.97
N LEU A 41 17.64 -17.84 20.54
CA LEU A 41 18.53 -18.44 19.56
C LEU A 41 19.19 -19.72 20.09
N PHE A 42 19.64 -19.70 21.34
CA PHE A 42 20.26 -20.84 22.00
C PHE A 42 19.28 -22.02 22.13
N LEU A 43 18.06 -21.76 22.64
CA LEU A 43 16.99 -22.76 22.75
C LEU A 43 16.54 -23.29 21.38
N TRP A 44 16.55 -22.46 20.34
CA TRP A 44 16.26 -22.87 18.97
C TRP A 44 17.33 -23.82 18.41
N THR A 45 18.62 -23.55 18.66
CA THR A 45 19.71 -24.49 18.34
C THR A 45 19.61 -25.78 19.15
N PHE A 46 19.29 -25.71 20.45
CA PHE A 46 19.22 -26.87 21.34
C PHE A 46 18.01 -27.78 21.07
N ARG A 47 16.84 -27.20 20.77
CA ARG A 47 15.61 -27.94 20.41
C ARG A 47 15.79 -28.82 19.16
N THR A 48 16.81 -28.54 18.34
CA THR A 48 17.09 -29.25 17.08
C THR A 48 18.39 -30.06 17.07
N ALA A 49 19.04 -30.23 18.22
CA ALA A 49 20.25 -31.02 18.39
C ALA A 49 19.99 -32.25 19.28
N ARG A 50 20.17 -33.47 18.74
CA ARG A 50 20.42 -34.66 19.58
C ARG A 50 21.91 -34.73 19.81
N PHE A 51 22.35 -34.45 21.03
CA PHE A 51 23.69 -34.78 21.49
C PHE A 51 23.61 -36.17 22.13
N GLU A 52 24.06 -37.20 21.42
CA GLU A 52 24.39 -38.48 22.03
C GLU A 52 25.90 -38.51 22.24
N GLY A 53 26.31 -38.74 23.49
CA GLY A 53 27.68 -39.12 23.89
C GLY A 53 28.74 -38.03 23.76
N ILE A 54 28.93 -37.22 24.80
CA ILE A 54 30.19 -36.49 25.00
C ILE A 54 30.86 -37.08 26.24
N GLY A 55 31.71 -38.08 26.01
CA GLY A 55 32.79 -38.47 26.91
C GLY A 55 34.12 -37.94 26.36
N HIS A 56 34.78 -37.15 27.20
CA HIS A 56 36.19 -36.72 27.24
C HIS A 56 37.09 -36.70 25.98
N GLY A 57 37.76 -35.56 25.78
CA GLY A 57 39.06 -35.48 25.09
C GLY A 57 39.05 -34.80 23.71
N PHE A 58 38.91 -33.47 23.66
CA PHE A 58 38.87 -32.69 22.43
C PHE A 58 40.28 -32.30 21.96
N THR A 59 40.90 -33.09 21.07
CA THR A 59 42.07 -32.65 20.29
C THR A 59 41.98 -33.09 18.82
N TRP A 60 42.34 -32.17 17.92
CA TRP A 60 42.18 -32.24 16.47
C TRP A 60 42.77 -33.48 15.75
N PRO A 61 43.86 -34.12 16.22
CA PRO A 61 44.41 -35.31 15.57
C PRO A 61 43.50 -36.55 15.63
N ASN A 62 42.69 -36.70 16.69
CA ASN A 62 41.85 -37.90 16.88
C ASN A 62 40.60 -37.94 15.99
N MET A 63 40.15 -36.78 15.48
CA MET A 63 38.99 -36.70 14.56
C MET A 63 39.27 -37.29 13.17
N LYS A 64 40.53 -37.25 12.70
CA LYS A 64 40.90 -37.75 11.37
C LYS A 64 40.94 -39.28 11.30
N ALA A 65 41.37 -39.93 12.38
CA ALA A 65 41.39 -41.39 12.48
C ALA A 65 39.95 -41.94 12.62
N ALA A 66 39.15 -41.38 13.52
CA ALA A 66 37.76 -41.80 13.73
C ALA A 66 36.87 -41.63 12.49
N ALA A 67 37.08 -40.56 11.70
CA ALA A 67 36.32 -40.35 10.46
C ALA A 67 36.62 -41.38 9.37
N LYS A 68 37.83 -41.95 9.36
CA LYS A 68 38.27 -42.93 8.36
C LYS A 68 37.74 -44.34 8.67
N ASP A 69 37.60 -44.68 9.94
CA ASP A 69 37.00 -45.94 10.39
C ASP A 69 35.47 -45.91 10.32
N TYR A 70 34.84 -44.74 10.54
CA TYR A 70 33.38 -44.59 10.45
C TYR A 70 32.85 -44.70 9.01
N LEU A 71 33.65 -44.32 8.01
CA LEU A 71 33.30 -44.47 6.59
C LEU A 71 33.32 -45.93 6.10
N ARG A 72 33.95 -46.84 6.84
CA ARG A 72 34.00 -48.29 6.53
C ARG A 72 32.82 -49.08 7.13
N LEU A 73 32.01 -48.45 7.99
CA LEU A 73 30.91 -49.09 8.73
C LEU A 73 29.51 -48.69 8.22
N ILE A 74 29.36 -48.31 6.95
CA ILE A 74 28.05 -47.97 6.36
C ILE A 74 27.49 -49.19 5.61
N PRO A 75 26.65 -50.05 6.24
CA PRO A 75 25.68 -50.84 5.51
C PRO A 75 24.41 -50.02 5.22
N ASN A 76 23.87 -50.23 4.03
CA ASN A 76 22.71 -49.56 3.43
C ASN A 76 21.58 -49.16 4.40
N SER A 77 21.21 -47.88 4.33
CA SER A 77 20.10 -47.28 5.09
C SER A 77 18.74 -47.64 4.50
N SER A 78 18.16 -48.75 4.95
CA SER A 78 16.73 -48.99 4.85
C SER A 78 16.23 -49.86 6.01
N ARG A 79 16.29 -49.30 7.22
CA ARG A 79 15.52 -49.66 8.44
C ARG A 79 16.11 -48.87 9.61
N ILE A 80 15.36 -48.75 10.69
CA ILE A 80 15.69 -48.05 11.96
C ILE A 80 15.13 -46.61 12.02
N VAL A 81 13.80 -46.54 11.99
CA VAL A 81 13.03 -45.58 12.79
C VAL A 81 12.16 -46.39 13.74
N SER A 82 12.65 -46.67 14.95
CA SER A 82 11.81 -46.96 16.13
C SER A 82 12.69 -47.09 17.37
N ASN A 83 12.19 -46.54 18.48
CA ASN A 83 12.53 -46.85 19.88
C ASN A 83 13.15 -45.70 20.68
N ASN A 84 12.26 -44.85 21.21
CA ASN A 84 12.40 -44.28 22.54
C ASN A 84 11.02 -44.38 23.24
N PRO A 85 10.81 -45.23 24.27
CA PRO A 85 9.47 -45.66 24.69
C PRO A 85 8.70 -44.72 25.66
N ALA A 86 9.27 -43.61 26.13
CA ALA A 86 8.65 -42.87 27.25
C ALA A 86 7.71 -41.70 26.88
N LEU A 87 7.47 -41.42 25.59
CA LEU A 87 6.48 -40.42 25.16
C LEU A 87 5.83 -40.88 23.85
N THR A 88 4.55 -41.24 23.91
CA THR A 88 3.75 -41.52 22.70
C THR A 88 3.75 -40.29 21.79
N GLY A 89 3.74 -40.48 20.46
CA GLY A 89 3.73 -39.38 19.48
C GLY A 89 2.65 -38.31 19.76
N ALA A 90 1.54 -38.73 20.38
CA ALA A 90 0.47 -37.86 20.86
C ALA A 90 0.91 -36.87 21.96
N GLN A 91 1.67 -37.31 22.97
CA GLN A 91 2.13 -36.44 24.06
C GLN A 91 3.16 -35.39 23.60
N LYS A 92 4.05 -35.77 22.67
CA LYS A 92 4.99 -34.83 22.02
C LYS A 92 4.24 -33.76 21.20
N SER A 93 3.19 -34.15 20.47
CA SER A 93 2.35 -33.19 19.73
C SER A 93 1.56 -32.25 20.64
N ARG A 94 1.09 -32.74 21.80
CA ARG A 94 0.32 -31.94 22.78
C ARG A 94 1.18 -30.90 23.50
N ARG A 95 2.39 -31.25 23.94
CA ARG A 95 3.34 -30.29 24.53
C ARG A 95 3.79 -29.22 23.53
N GLN A 96 4.03 -29.61 22.27
CA GLN A 96 4.40 -28.66 21.21
C GLN A 96 3.27 -27.66 20.91
N ARG A 97 2.01 -28.13 20.86
CA ARG A 97 0.84 -27.27 20.71
C ARG A 97 0.65 -26.33 21.91
N ALA A 98 0.79 -26.84 23.13
CA ALA A 98 0.67 -26.02 24.35
C ALA A 98 1.72 -24.90 24.40
N PHE A 99 2.98 -25.21 24.05
CA PHE A 99 4.03 -24.19 23.95
C PHE A 99 3.74 -23.16 22.86
N ALA A 100 3.23 -23.59 21.71
CA ALA A 100 2.87 -22.67 20.64
C ALA A 100 1.72 -21.73 21.04
N TRP A 101 0.69 -22.22 21.73
CA TRP A 101 -0.39 -21.40 22.27
C TRP A 101 0.10 -20.40 23.32
N LEU A 102 1.01 -20.80 24.20
CA LEU A 102 1.64 -19.89 25.16
C LEU A 102 2.47 -18.81 24.46
N ALA A 103 3.26 -19.18 23.44
CA ALA A 103 4.03 -18.22 22.65
C ALA A 103 3.13 -17.24 21.87
N ILE A 104 2.01 -17.71 21.32
CA ILE A 104 0.99 -16.90 20.65
C ILE A 104 0.37 -15.91 21.64
N GLY A 105 -0.08 -16.39 22.81
CA GLY A 105 -0.72 -15.55 23.83
C GLY A 105 0.24 -14.49 24.38
N LEU A 106 1.44 -14.91 24.80
CA LEU A 106 2.44 -13.99 25.33
C LEU A 106 2.94 -13.01 24.27
N GLY A 107 3.23 -13.49 23.05
CA GLY A 107 3.66 -12.64 21.94
C GLY A 107 2.61 -11.61 21.55
N GLY A 108 1.32 -11.99 21.55
CA GLY A 108 0.20 -11.08 21.31
C GLY A 108 0.08 -9.99 22.38
N LEU A 109 0.18 -10.35 23.66
CA LEU A 109 0.14 -9.40 24.77
C LEU A 109 1.33 -8.44 24.75
N ILE A 110 2.55 -8.93 24.47
CA ILE A 110 3.74 -8.09 24.34
C ILE A 110 3.58 -7.12 23.17
N ALA A 111 3.08 -7.59 22.02
CA ALA A 111 2.84 -6.73 20.87
C ALA A 111 1.83 -5.61 21.19
N LEU A 112 0.70 -5.94 21.81
CA LEU A 112 -0.31 -4.95 22.20
C LEU A 112 0.24 -3.96 23.24
N GLY A 113 0.97 -4.44 24.26
CA GLY A 113 1.60 -3.59 25.27
C GLY A 113 2.66 -2.65 24.68
N ALA A 114 3.50 -3.15 23.77
CA ALA A 114 4.49 -2.34 23.06
C ALA A 114 3.85 -1.28 22.17
N ASN A 115 2.74 -1.62 21.48
CA ASN A 115 1.98 -0.66 20.68
C ASN A 115 1.34 0.42 21.57
N GLY A 116 0.71 0.04 22.68
CA GLY A 116 0.15 0.99 23.65
C GLY A 116 1.22 1.93 24.24
N ARG A 117 2.41 1.41 24.53
CA ARG A 117 3.55 2.24 24.96
C ARG A 117 4.01 3.20 23.86
N ALA A 118 4.05 2.76 22.60
CA ALA A 118 4.38 3.62 21.48
C ALA A 118 3.36 4.75 21.29
N LEU A 119 2.06 4.46 21.41
CA LEU A 119 1.00 5.47 21.37
C LEU A 119 1.17 6.52 22.48
N TRP A 120 1.48 6.09 23.71
CA TRP A 120 1.79 7.01 24.79
C TRP A 120 3.01 7.88 24.49
N LEU A 121 4.04 7.36 23.81
CA LEU A 121 5.20 8.17 23.42
C LEU A 121 4.87 9.19 22.31
N PHE A 122 3.96 8.86 21.39
CA PHE A 122 3.46 9.81 20.39
C PHE A 122 2.62 10.94 21.03
N HIS A 123 1.89 10.65 22.11
CA HIS A 123 1.11 11.66 22.85
C HIS A 123 1.96 12.83 23.33
N LEU A 124 3.16 12.53 23.82
CA LEU A 124 4.03 13.53 24.45
C LEU A 124 4.45 14.62 23.47
N ASP A 125 4.72 14.24 22.22
CA ASP A 125 5.02 15.16 21.13
C ASP A 125 4.73 14.48 19.77
N PHE A 126 3.68 14.94 19.10
CA PHE A 126 3.28 14.39 17.80
C PHE A 126 4.17 14.83 16.63
N GLU A 127 4.97 15.90 16.79
CA GLU A 127 5.88 16.39 15.75
C GLU A 127 7.30 15.85 15.94
N ARG A 128 7.75 15.73 17.19
CA ARG A 128 9.08 15.26 17.57
C ARG A 128 8.97 14.13 18.61
N PRO A 129 8.35 13.00 18.24
CA PRO A 129 8.19 11.89 19.16
C PRO A 129 9.56 11.36 19.59
N GLN A 130 9.63 10.83 20.82
CA GLN A 130 10.86 10.24 21.34
C GLN A 130 11.40 9.15 20.40
N ALA A 131 12.72 9.00 20.32
CA ALA A 131 13.39 8.12 19.36
C ALA A 131 12.89 6.66 19.38
N LEU A 132 12.39 6.17 20.51
CA LEU A 132 11.86 4.81 20.67
C LEU A 132 10.41 4.63 20.16
N ALA A 133 9.64 5.70 19.93
CA ALA A 133 8.22 5.60 19.57
C ALA A 133 8.01 4.82 18.27
N TRP A 134 8.67 5.23 17.19
CA TRP A 134 8.58 4.57 15.88
C TRP A 134 9.13 3.13 15.86
N PRO A 135 10.33 2.84 16.42
CA PRO A 135 10.82 1.46 16.52
C PRO A 135 9.90 0.53 17.32
N LEU A 136 9.37 0.98 18.46
CA LEU A 136 8.42 0.20 19.26
C LEU A 136 7.13 -0.05 18.49
N TYR A 137 6.60 0.97 17.81
CA TYR A 137 5.43 0.86 16.96
C TYR A 137 5.62 -0.17 15.83
N VAL A 138 6.69 -0.05 15.03
CA VAL A 138 6.97 -1.00 13.93
C VAL A 138 7.25 -2.42 14.47
N GLY A 139 8.03 -2.52 15.55
CA GLY A 139 8.33 -3.79 16.22
C GLY A 139 7.08 -4.49 16.73
N SER A 140 6.13 -3.75 17.29
CA SER A 140 4.84 -4.28 17.75
C SER A 140 4.00 -4.88 16.63
N ILE A 141 3.95 -4.20 15.47
CA ILE A 141 3.22 -4.66 14.28
C ILE A 141 3.87 -5.93 13.71
N ALA A 142 5.20 -5.95 13.59
CA ALA A 142 5.93 -7.11 13.11
C ALA A 142 5.75 -8.33 14.02
N LEU A 143 5.81 -8.13 15.34
CA LEU A 143 5.56 -9.18 16.31
C LEU A 143 4.12 -9.70 16.23
N PHE A 144 3.12 -8.82 16.11
CA PHE A 144 1.72 -9.22 15.98
C PHE A 144 1.47 -10.01 14.70
N LEU A 145 2.05 -9.59 13.57
CA LEU A 145 2.01 -10.36 12.31
C LEU A 145 2.68 -11.73 12.45
N ALA A 146 3.79 -11.84 13.18
CA ALA A 146 4.44 -13.12 13.46
C ALA A 146 3.54 -14.03 14.32
N VAL A 147 2.81 -13.47 15.29
CA VAL A 147 1.81 -14.20 16.09
C VAL A 147 0.68 -14.74 15.21
N ILE A 148 0.16 -13.92 14.29
CA ILE A 148 -0.87 -14.34 13.31
C ILE A 148 -0.33 -15.46 12.42
N TRP A 149 0.91 -15.36 11.97
CA TRP A 149 1.54 -16.42 11.17
C TRP A 149 1.73 -17.72 11.96
N LEU A 150 2.11 -17.64 13.25
CA LEU A 150 2.19 -18.81 14.14
C LEU A 150 0.82 -19.47 14.33
N LEU A 151 -0.27 -18.70 14.39
CA LEU A 151 -1.63 -19.24 14.48
C LEU A 151 -1.98 -20.18 13.31
N ASP A 152 -1.55 -19.86 12.09
CA ASP A 152 -1.74 -20.75 10.93
C ASP A 152 -0.97 -22.07 11.07
N LEU A 153 0.26 -22.03 11.60
CA LEU A 153 1.06 -23.23 11.82
C LEU A 153 0.43 -24.16 12.87
N VAL A 154 -0.25 -23.59 13.86
CA VAL A 154 -0.89 -24.35 14.95
C VAL A 154 -2.23 -24.94 14.53
N HIS A 155 -3.05 -24.19 13.78
CA HIS A 155 -4.39 -24.65 13.37
C HIS A 155 -4.37 -25.63 12.19
N GLY A 156 -3.28 -25.67 11.41
CA GLY A 156 -3.17 -26.54 10.24
C GLY A 156 -3.99 -26.01 9.05
N ASN A 157 -3.54 -26.34 7.84
CA ASN A 157 -4.19 -25.91 6.61
C ASN A 157 -5.49 -26.69 6.39
N ALA A 158 -6.65 -26.13 6.74
CA ALA A 158 -7.93 -26.59 6.24
C ALA A 158 -8.28 -25.81 4.98
N GLU A 159 -7.94 -26.34 3.80
CA GLU A 159 -8.57 -25.88 2.55
C GLU A 159 -10.06 -26.22 2.64
N THR A 160 -10.92 -25.31 2.20
CA THR A 160 -12.37 -25.48 2.34
C THR A 160 -13.08 -25.36 1.01
N ASP A 161 -14.08 -26.22 0.82
CA ASP A 161 -14.98 -26.30 -0.33
C ASP A 161 -16.03 -25.17 -0.36
N ILE A 162 -15.62 -23.90 -0.17
CA ILE A 162 -16.48 -22.78 -0.55
C ILE A 162 -16.29 -22.60 -2.06
N GLU A 163 -17.38 -22.76 -2.81
CA GLU A 163 -17.47 -22.60 -4.27
C GLU A 163 -16.75 -21.33 -4.76
N SER A 164 -15.47 -21.49 -5.04
CA SER A 164 -14.68 -20.57 -5.85
C SER A 164 -14.76 -21.08 -7.29
N PRO A 165 -14.57 -20.22 -8.30
CA PRO A 165 -14.40 -20.72 -9.66
C PRO A 165 -13.23 -21.70 -9.62
N GLU A 166 -13.52 -22.99 -9.80
CA GLU A 166 -12.58 -24.10 -9.69
C GLU A 166 -11.21 -23.68 -10.25
N THR A 167 -10.22 -23.53 -9.38
CA THR A 167 -8.83 -23.37 -9.83
C THR A 167 -7.97 -24.39 -9.12
N PRO A 168 -7.93 -25.63 -9.63
CA PRO A 168 -6.87 -26.56 -9.25
C PRO A 168 -5.49 -25.88 -9.38
N PRO A 169 -4.51 -26.25 -8.54
CA PRO A 169 -3.15 -25.74 -8.65
C PRO A 169 -2.66 -25.93 -10.09
N ALA A 170 -2.14 -24.85 -10.70
CA ALA A 170 -1.68 -24.89 -12.08
C ALA A 170 -0.55 -25.92 -12.20
N PRO A 171 -0.53 -26.78 -13.23
CA PRO A 171 0.66 -27.53 -13.62
C PRO A 171 1.90 -26.61 -13.66
N HIS A 172 3.08 -27.11 -13.32
CA HIS A 172 4.31 -26.30 -13.25
C HIS A 172 4.58 -25.43 -14.49
N ARG A 173 4.19 -25.91 -15.68
CA ARG A 173 4.29 -25.19 -16.97
C ARG A 173 3.38 -23.95 -17.01
N ASP A 174 2.20 -24.02 -16.42
CA ASP A 174 1.22 -22.93 -16.39
C ASP A 174 1.63 -21.83 -15.43
N ARG A 175 2.31 -22.18 -14.33
CA ARG A 175 2.86 -21.21 -13.39
C ARG A 175 3.93 -20.32 -14.03
N ARG A 176 4.82 -20.89 -14.86
CA ARG A 176 5.87 -20.11 -15.56
C ARG A 176 5.26 -19.12 -16.56
N TRP A 177 4.26 -19.55 -17.34
CA TRP A 177 3.56 -18.67 -18.28
C TRP A 177 2.85 -17.51 -17.56
N LEU A 178 2.13 -17.79 -16.46
CA LEU A 178 1.47 -16.75 -15.66
C LEU A 178 2.45 -15.71 -15.13
N LEU A 179 3.61 -16.17 -14.63
CA LEU A 179 4.67 -15.27 -14.17
C LEU A 179 5.25 -14.46 -15.33
N GLY A 180 5.53 -15.08 -16.48
CA GLY A 180 6.00 -14.38 -17.68
C GLY A 180 5.03 -13.31 -18.15
N ALA A 181 3.72 -13.63 -18.19
CA ALA A 181 2.68 -12.68 -18.56
C ALA A 181 2.57 -11.53 -17.56
N LEU A 182 2.61 -11.81 -16.25
CA LEU A 182 2.59 -10.76 -15.23
C LEU A 182 3.84 -9.87 -15.30
N MET A 183 5.02 -10.44 -15.57
CA MET A 183 6.25 -9.69 -15.78
C MET A 183 6.16 -8.80 -17.02
N ALA A 184 5.60 -9.30 -18.13
CA ALA A 184 5.36 -8.48 -19.32
C ALA A 184 4.40 -7.31 -19.03
N ILE A 185 3.33 -7.55 -18.28
CA ILE A 185 2.39 -6.50 -17.83
C ILE A 185 3.10 -5.49 -16.93
N LEU A 186 4.00 -5.93 -16.05
CA LEU A 186 4.80 -5.03 -15.22
C LEU A 186 5.75 -4.17 -16.06
N VAL A 187 6.36 -4.73 -17.11
CA VAL A 187 7.17 -3.95 -18.07
C VAL A 187 6.32 -2.89 -18.78
N VAL A 188 5.12 -3.25 -19.24
CA VAL A 188 4.17 -2.27 -19.82
C VAL A 188 3.79 -1.20 -18.79
N GLY A 189 3.47 -1.59 -17.56
CA GLY A 189 3.14 -0.66 -16.48
C GLY A 189 4.29 0.27 -16.12
N ALA A 190 5.53 -0.25 -16.13
CA ALA A 190 6.75 0.52 -15.93
C ALA A 190 6.98 1.50 -17.08
N PHE A 191 6.81 1.07 -18.33
CA PHE A 191 6.85 1.95 -19.49
C PHE A 191 5.84 3.11 -19.34
N MET A 192 4.58 2.82 -19.01
CA MET A 192 3.54 3.85 -18.83
C MET A 192 3.89 4.87 -17.73
N ARG A 193 4.70 4.52 -16.74
CA ARG A 193 5.06 5.39 -15.60
C ARG A 193 6.41 6.07 -15.74
N LEU A 194 7.36 5.46 -16.44
CA LEU A 194 8.75 5.90 -16.54
C LEU A 194 9.11 6.48 -17.91
N TYR A 195 8.31 6.26 -18.95
CA TYR A 195 8.52 6.90 -20.24
C TYR A 195 8.40 8.42 -20.10
N ARG A 196 9.41 9.18 -20.57
CA ARG A 196 9.54 10.64 -20.41
C ARG A 196 9.34 11.12 -18.95
N PHE A 197 9.84 10.37 -17.98
CA PHE A 197 9.67 10.67 -16.55
C PHE A 197 10.31 11.99 -16.11
N SER A 198 11.39 12.41 -16.78
CA SER A 198 12.04 13.71 -16.57
C SER A 198 11.19 14.89 -17.05
N ASP A 199 10.41 14.69 -18.12
CA ASP A 199 9.76 15.80 -18.85
C ASP A 199 8.27 15.92 -18.56
N LEU A 200 7.61 14.82 -18.17
CA LEU A 200 6.16 14.74 -18.02
C LEU A 200 5.75 14.16 -16.66
N PRO A 201 4.97 14.91 -15.86
CA PRO A 201 4.58 16.32 -16.04
C PRO A 201 5.80 17.29 -16.00
N PHE A 202 5.76 18.42 -16.71
CA PHE A 202 6.90 19.37 -16.78
C PHE A 202 7.21 20.04 -15.44
N GLY A 203 6.25 20.80 -14.89
CA GLY A 203 6.46 21.60 -13.70
C GLY A 203 6.46 20.79 -12.39
N THR A 204 6.85 21.44 -11.30
CA THR A 204 6.74 20.89 -9.93
C THR A 204 5.57 21.52 -9.22
N TRP A 205 4.47 20.77 -9.10
CA TRP A 205 3.26 21.32 -8.54
C TRP A 205 3.41 21.62 -7.03
N TYR A 206 2.66 22.62 -6.56
CA TYR A 206 2.63 23.09 -5.17
C TYR A 206 2.66 21.98 -4.12
N ASP A 207 1.76 20.99 -4.16
CA ASP A 207 1.73 19.93 -3.13
C ASP A 207 2.95 18.99 -3.23
N GLU A 208 3.48 18.76 -4.44
CA GLU A 208 4.72 17.98 -4.63
C GLU A 208 5.91 18.70 -3.99
N ALA A 209 6.02 20.01 -4.24
CA ALA A 209 7.05 20.86 -3.66
C ALA A 209 6.91 20.95 -2.13
N ALA A 210 5.69 21.10 -1.62
CA ALA A 210 5.43 21.16 -0.19
C ALA A 210 5.79 19.83 0.50
N ALA A 211 5.46 18.70 -0.10
CA ALA A 211 5.90 17.39 0.40
C ALA A 211 7.44 17.26 0.37
N GLY A 212 8.09 17.77 -0.69
CA GLY A 212 9.53 17.83 -0.80
C GLY A 212 10.21 18.67 0.28
N LEU A 213 9.69 19.87 0.57
CA LEU A 213 10.19 20.76 1.62
C LEU A 213 10.07 20.11 3.01
N LEU A 214 8.98 19.38 3.29
CA LEU A 214 8.87 18.63 4.54
C LEU A 214 9.87 17.48 4.63
N ALA A 215 10.12 16.77 3.53
CA ALA A 215 11.15 15.74 3.48
C ALA A 215 12.57 16.33 3.65
N GLN A 216 12.84 17.54 3.14
CA GLN A 216 14.08 18.27 3.42
C GLN A 216 14.19 18.67 4.90
N ARG A 217 13.09 19.12 5.53
CA ARG A 217 13.07 19.41 6.97
C ARG A 217 13.47 18.19 7.80
N MET A 218 13.07 16.97 7.41
CA MET A 218 13.50 15.73 8.08
C MET A 218 15.00 15.42 7.93
N GLN A 219 15.67 15.93 6.88
CA GLN A 219 17.11 15.83 6.71
C GLN A 219 17.84 16.81 7.65
N ASN A 220 17.33 18.04 7.75
CA ASN A 220 17.94 19.10 8.54
C ASN A 220 17.68 18.95 10.05
N ASP A 221 16.55 18.35 10.43
CA ASP A 221 16.18 18.07 11.82
C ASP A 221 15.94 16.55 12.02
N PRO A 222 16.94 15.82 12.56
CA PRO A 222 16.82 14.38 12.83
C PRO A 222 15.71 14.01 13.82
N ASN A 223 15.29 14.96 14.67
CA ASN A 223 14.27 14.73 15.70
C ASN A 223 12.85 15.02 15.22
N TRP A 224 12.69 15.73 14.09
CA TRP A 224 11.38 15.99 13.50
C TRP A 224 10.87 14.76 12.77
N ARG A 225 10.04 13.97 13.46
CA ARG A 225 9.44 12.70 12.99
C ARG A 225 7.94 12.69 13.24
N PRO A 226 7.20 13.60 12.59
CA PRO A 226 5.79 13.83 12.87
C PRO A 226 4.91 12.61 12.59
N VAL A 227 3.79 12.52 13.28
CA VAL A 227 2.68 11.61 12.93
C VAL A 227 1.84 12.22 11.80
N PHE A 228 1.57 13.53 11.89
CA PHE A 228 0.73 14.27 10.95
C PHE A 228 1.26 15.72 10.78
N PRO A 229 1.89 16.07 9.65
CA PRO A 229 2.28 17.44 9.36
C PRO A 229 1.06 18.34 9.08
N GLY A 230 0.70 19.19 10.04
CA GLY A 230 -0.44 20.10 9.90
C GLY A 230 -0.32 21.14 8.78
N SER A 231 0.90 21.47 8.33
CA SER A 231 1.13 22.51 7.31
C SER A 231 0.56 22.18 5.93
N ILE A 232 0.35 20.90 5.62
CA ILE A 232 -0.28 20.46 4.36
C ILE A 232 -1.46 19.51 4.58
N ASN A 233 -1.85 19.26 5.84
CA ASN A 233 -2.95 18.38 6.23
C ASN A 233 -2.88 16.97 5.60
N VAL A 234 -1.68 16.38 5.59
CA VAL A 234 -1.45 15.00 5.11
C VAL A 234 -0.85 14.15 6.20
N THR A 235 -0.92 12.84 6.06
CA THR A 235 -0.26 11.91 6.97
C THR A 235 1.25 11.82 6.69
N ALA A 236 2.07 11.60 7.73
CA ALA A 236 3.53 11.61 7.57
C ALA A 236 4.11 10.45 6.74
N HIS A 237 3.38 9.34 6.59
CA HIS A 237 3.87 8.11 5.95
C HIS A 237 4.38 8.33 4.53
N TYR A 238 3.66 9.11 3.73
CA TYR A 238 4.11 9.45 2.38
C TYR A 238 5.39 10.29 2.41
N ILE A 239 5.49 11.25 3.34
CA ILE A 239 6.68 12.10 3.50
C ILE A 239 7.90 11.29 3.92
N TYR A 240 7.74 10.27 4.77
CA TYR A 240 8.84 9.35 5.10
C TYR A 240 9.38 8.61 3.88
N LEU A 241 8.50 8.19 2.97
CA LEU A 241 8.94 7.56 1.72
C LEU A 241 9.63 8.56 0.79
N VAL A 242 9.17 9.81 0.72
CA VAL A 242 9.85 10.87 -0.03
C VAL A 242 11.23 11.16 0.56
N TYR A 243 11.35 11.25 1.89
CA TYR A 243 12.62 11.39 2.59
C TYR A 243 13.57 10.23 2.30
N THR A 244 13.09 8.98 2.31
CA THR A 244 13.90 7.82 1.91
C THR A 244 14.30 7.91 0.44
N SER A 245 13.40 8.35 -0.44
CA SER A 245 13.68 8.56 -1.87
C SER A 245 14.79 9.59 -2.09
N PHE A 246 14.79 10.71 -1.34
CA PHE A 246 15.85 11.71 -1.40
C PHE A 246 17.22 11.15 -1.01
N LYS A 247 17.29 10.21 -0.06
CA LYS A 247 18.56 9.54 0.28
C LYS A 247 19.11 8.65 -0.84
N LEU A 248 18.25 8.14 -1.70
CA LEU A 248 18.63 7.21 -2.77
C LEU A 248 18.92 7.93 -4.09
N PHE A 249 18.16 8.98 -4.41
CA PHE A 249 18.16 9.62 -5.73
C PHE A 249 18.51 11.12 -5.68
N GLY A 250 18.75 11.68 -4.50
CA GLY A 250 18.94 13.11 -4.30
C GLY A 250 17.60 13.88 -4.25
N ILE A 251 17.70 15.16 -3.88
CA ILE A 251 16.55 16.06 -3.78
C ILE A 251 16.14 16.49 -5.18
N SER A 252 14.97 16.05 -5.62
CA SER A 252 14.39 16.42 -6.91
C SER A 252 12.89 16.12 -6.95
N THR A 253 12.18 16.72 -7.90
CA THR A 253 10.77 16.40 -8.17
C THR A 253 10.58 14.95 -8.61
N GLN A 254 11.54 14.41 -9.37
CA GLN A 254 11.54 13.01 -9.80
C GLN A 254 11.66 12.06 -8.60
N ALA A 255 12.46 12.41 -7.58
CA ALA A 255 12.55 11.63 -6.36
C ALA A 255 11.25 11.64 -5.55
N VAL A 256 10.49 12.76 -5.53
CA VAL A 256 9.13 12.78 -4.95
C VAL A 256 8.21 11.85 -5.73
N ARG A 257 8.17 11.99 -7.07
CA ARG A 257 7.31 11.20 -7.96
C ARG A 257 7.64 9.71 -7.98
N ALA A 258 8.90 9.34 -7.73
CA ALA A 258 9.32 7.95 -7.69
C ALA A 258 8.54 7.13 -6.64
N VAL A 259 8.14 7.76 -5.52
CA VAL A 259 7.31 7.13 -4.50
C VAL A 259 5.93 6.75 -5.07
N SER A 260 5.27 7.68 -5.76
CA SER A 260 3.97 7.44 -6.39
C SER A 260 4.05 6.43 -7.55
N VAL A 261 5.17 6.43 -8.30
CA VAL A 261 5.43 5.42 -9.33
C VAL A 261 5.52 4.03 -8.71
N LEU A 262 6.27 3.88 -7.61
CA LEU A 262 6.40 2.60 -6.90
C LEU A 262 5.05 2.09 -6.38
N MET A 263 4.24 2.97 -5.78
CA MET A 263 2.88 2.62 -5.34
C MET A 263 2.00 2.18 -6.52
N GLY A 264 2.08 2.93 -7.62
CA GLY A 264 1.31 2.62 -8.81
C GLY A 264 1.76 1.34 -9.53
N LEU A 265 3.04 0.97 -9.44
CA LEU A 265 3.56 -0.32 -9.94
C LEU A 265 3.17 -1.47 -9.04
N ALA A 266 3.20 -1.28 -7.71
CA ALA A 266 2.76 -2.27 -6.74
C ALA A 266 1.26 -2.59 -6.84
N ALA A 267 0.45 -1.63 -7.33
CA ALA A 267 -0.98 -1.84 -7.56
C ALA A 267 -1.27 -2.87 -8.68
N ILE A 268 -0.36 -3.05 -9.65
CA ILE A 268 -0.52 -4.00 -10.77
C ILE A 268 -0.55 -5.47 -10.29
N PRO A 269 0.43 -5.98 -9.51
CA PRO A 269 0.36 -7.32 -8.97
C PRO A 269 -0.73 -7.46 -7.90
N ALA A 270 -1.09 -6.39 -7.17
CA ALA A 270 -2.25 -6.40 -6.29
C ALA A 270 -3.56 -6.58 -7.07
N ALA A 271 -3.70 -5.92 -8.22
CA ALA A 271 -4.80 -6.11 -9.15
C ALA A 271 -4.87 -7.56 -9.63
N TYR A 272 -3.75 -8.15 -10.05
CA TYR A 272 -3.72 -9.58 -10.41
C TYR A 272 -4.15 -10.48 -9.23
N LEU A 273 -3.67 -10.19 -8.02
CA LEU A 273 -4.00 -10.95 -6.81
C LEU A 273 -5.50 -10.93 -6.51
N LEU A 274 -6.17 -9.79 -6.65
CA LEU A 274 -7.61 -9.69 -6.43
C LEU A 274 -8.40 -10.25 -7.63
N GLY A 275 -8.04 -9.84 -8.84
CA GLY A 275 -8.72 -10.22 -10.07
C GLY A 275 -8.75 -11.73 -10.28
N ARG A 276 -7.68 -12.45 -9.87
CA ARG A 276 -7.67 -13.93 -9.92
C ARG A 276 -8.62 -14.58 -8.91
N GLU A 277 -8.87 -13.94 -7.75
CA GLU A 277 -9.78 -14.47 -6.73
C GLU A 277 -11.25 -14.22 -7.13
N LEU A 278 -11.53 -13.13 -7.86
CA LEU A 278 -12.87 -12.80 -8.36
C LEU A 278 -13.23 -13.48 -9.69
N TYR A 279 -12.31 -13.49 -10.65
CA TYR A 279 -12.57 -13.83 -12.05
C TYR A 279 -11.66 -14.93 -12.62
N GLY A 280 -10.79 -15.52 -11.80
CA GLY A 280 -9.82 -16.52 -12.23
C GLY A 280 -8.57 -15.93 -12.90
N ARG A 281 -7.57 -16.79 -13.16
CA ARG A 281 -6.20 -16.37 -13.48
C ARG A 281 -6.08 -15.52 -14.76
N THR A 282 -6.76 -15.91 -15.83
CA THR A 282 -6.69 -15.20 -17.13
C THR A 282 -7.27 -13.79 -17.04
N LEU A 283 -8.46 -13.64 -16.45
CA LEU A 283 -9.07 -12.33 -16.26
C LEU A 283 -8.40 -11.53 -15.16
N GLY A 284 -7.74 -12.18 -14.20
CA GLY A 284 -6.82 -11.52 -13.27
C GLY A 284 -5.65 -10.85 -14.00
N LEU A 285 -5.06 -11.51 -15.01
CA LEU A 285 -4.03 -10.88 -15.86
C LEU A 285 -4.62 -9.74 -16.70
N GLY A 286 -5.82 -9.94 -17.27
CA GLY A 286 -6.54 -8.89 -17.99
C GLY A 286 -6.77 -7.65 -17.11
N PHE A 287 -7.24 -7.84 -15.88
CA PHE A 287 -7.44 -6.76 -14.91
C PHE A 287 -6.12 -6.06 -14.53
N ALA A 288 -5.05 -6.82 -14.32
CA ALA A 288 -3.72 -6.24 -14.09
C ALA A 288 -3.23 -5.40 -15.28
N LEU A 289 -3.47 -5.85 -16.52
CA LEU A 289 -3.15 -5.09 -17.72
C LEU A 289 -3.97 -3.81 -17.83
N VAL A 290 -5.28 -3.86 -17.56
CA VAL A 290 -6.14 -2.67 -17.52
C VAL A 290 -5.60 -1.65 -16.50
N VAL A 291 -5.27 -2.07 -15.27
CA VAL A 291 -4.67 -1.17 -14.25
C VAL A 291 -3.27 -0.67 -14.67
N ALA A 292 -2.49 -1.47 -15.39
CA ALA A 292 -1.16 -1.08 -15.86
C ALA A 292 -1.22 0.09 -16.86
N VAL A 293 -2.24 0.11 -17.73
CA VAL A 293 -2.39 1.11 -18.81
C VAL A 293 -3.44 2.19 -18.53
N ALA A 294 -4.34 1.98 -17.57
CA ALA A 294 -5.42 2.88 -17.19
C ALA A 294 -4.93 4.31 -16.97
N ARG A 295 -5.31 5.25 -17.84
CA ARG A 295 -4.85 6.64 -17.81
C ARG A 295 -5.12 7.30 -16.46
N TRP A 296 -6.30 7.07 -15.87
CA TRP A 296 -6.64 7.60 -14.55
C TRP A 296 -5.63 7.14 -13.48
N HIS A 297 -5.27 5.85 -13.48
CA HIS A 297 -4.30 5.31 -12.54
C HIS A 297 -2.86 5.76 -12.87
N VAL A 298 -2.49 5.75 -14.15
CA VAL A 298 -1.17 6.18 -14.65
C VAL A 298 -0.91 7.63 -14.24
N ASN A 299 -1.88 8.52 -14.44
CA ASN A 299 -1.75 9.93 -14.10
C ASN A 299 -1.42 10.14 -12.61
N PHE A 300 -2.21 9.59 -11.70
CA PHE A 300 -1.94 9.71 -10.26
C PHE A 300 -0.69 8.95 -9.80
N SER A 301 -0.20 7.96 -10.55
CA SER A 301 1.09 7.32 -10.29
C SER A 301 2.31 8.09 -10.81
N ARG A 302 2.11 9.13 -11.61
CA ARG A 302 3.17 9.99 -12.15
C ARG A 302 3.26 11.36 -11.48
N ILE A 303 2.29 11.69 -10.64
CA ILE A 303 2.28 12.89 -9.80
C ILE A 303 2.65 12.46 -8.39
N GLY A 304 3.54 13.21 -7.75
CA GLY A 304 4.09 12.96 -6.41
C GLY A 304 3.09 13.19 -5.28
N MET A 305 1.95 12.51 -5.32
CA MET A 305 0.90 12.56 -4.32
C MET A 305 0.68 11.23 -3.59
N TYR A 306 0.19 11.33 -2.35
CA TYR A 306 -0.10 10.21 -1.46
C TYR A 306 -1.36 9.42 -1.82
N ASN A 307 -2.30 10.00 -2.56
CA ASN A 307 -3.60 9.40 -2.88
C ASN A 307 -3.50 8.14 -3.77
N ILE A 308 -2.44 7.97 -4.56
CA ILE A 308 -2.24 6.74 -5.35
C ILE A 308 -2.03 5.49 -4.49
N ALA A 309 -1.71 5.66 -3.20
CA ALA A 309 -1.65 4.55 -2.25
C ALA A 309 -3.02 3.90 -2.01
N THR A 310 -4.11 4.64 -2.19
CA THR A 310 -5.49 4.15 -2.00
C THR A 310 -5.78 2.92 -2.86
N PRO A 311 -5.77 2.99 -4.21
CA PRO A 311 -6.08 1.82 -5.03
C PRO A 311 -5.16 0.62 -4.73
N LEU A 312 -3.87 0.84 -4.41
CA LEU A 312 -2.98 -0.24 -3.97
C LEU A 312 -3.52 -0.95 -2.71
N PHE A 313 -3.78 -0.20 -1.65
CA PHE A 313 -4.19 -0.79 -0.37
C PHE A 313 -5.62 -1.35 -0.42
N GLU A 314 -6.52 -0.79 -1.23
CA GLU A 314 -7.85 -1.37 -1.47
C GLU A 314 -7.75 -2.74 -2.15
N LEU A 315 -6.95 -2.84 -3.21
CA LEU A 315 -6.71 -4.08 -3.96
C LEU A 315 -6.09 -5.16 -3.05
N LEU A 316 -5.12 -4.78 -2.22
CA LEU A 316 -4.49 -5.70 -1.26
C LEU A 316 -5.48 -6.12 -0.16
N ALA A 317 -6.20 -5.19 0.45
CA ALA A 317 -7.15 -5.47 1.52
C ALA A 317 -8.28 -6.41 1.05
N ALA A 318 -8.95 -6.07 -0.06
CA ALA A 318 -9.99 -6.92 -0.64
C ALA A 318 -9.41 -8.26 -1.11
N GLY A 319 -8.24 -8.23 -1.77
CA GLY A 319 -7.60 -9.43 -2.30
C GLY A 319 -7.19 -10.43 -1.22
N PHE A 320 -6.61 -9.95 -0.11
CA PHE A 320 -6.25 -10.79 1.02
C PHE A 320 -7.49 -11.25 1.82
N LEU A 321 -8.51 -10.40 1.99
CA LEU A 321 -9.76 -10.81 2.64
C LEU A 321 -10.44 -11.95 1.88
N LEU A 322 -10.65 -11.79 0.57
CA LEU A 322 -11.30 -12.82 -0.25
C LEU A 322 -10.47 -14.10 -0.30
N ARG A 323 -9.13 -13.97 -0.41
CA ARG A 323 -8.22 -15.12 -0.34
C ARG A 323 -8.30 -15.81 1.02
N GLY A 324 -8.40 -15.05 2.12
CA GLY A 324 -8.51 -15.54 3.48
C GLY A 324 -9.82 -16.26 3.74
N ILE A 325 -10.93 -15.77 3.19
CA ILE A 325 -12.23 -16.48 3.24
C ILE A 325 -12.12 -17.82 2.48
N ARG A 326 -11.49 -17.83 1.29
CA ARG A 326 -11.33 -19.07 0.52
C ARG A 326 -10.38 -20.08 1.16
N ARG A 327 -9.23 -19.63 1.65
CA ARG A 327 -8.16 -20.50 2.21
C ARG A 327 -8.29 -20.76 3.69
N ASN A 328 -9.15 -20.01 4.38
CA ASN A 328 -9.37 -20.06 5.82
C ASN A 328 -8.08 -19.85 6.66
N ARG A 329 -7.16 -19.00 6.21
CA ARG A 329 -5.86 -18.74 6.87
C ARG A 329 -5.84 -17.42 7.64
N PHE A 330 -5.32 -17.43 8.86
CA PHE A 330 -5.12 -16.26 9.70
C PHE A 330 -4.22 -15.21 9.05
N ILE A 331 -3.13 -15.62 8.40
CA ILE A 331 -2.20 -14.66 7.77
C ILE A 331 -2.85 -13.83 6.67
N ASP A 332 -3.82 -14.39 5.95
CA ASP A 332 -4.54 -13.66 4.92
C ASP A 332 -5.41 -12.54 5.54
N PHE A 333 -6.07 -12.80 6.66
CA PHE A 333 -6.78 -11.76 7.42
C PHE A 333 -5.81 -10.74 8.04
N GLY A 334 -4.66 -11.19 8.55
CA GLY A 334 -3.61 -10.29 9.04
C GLY A 334 -3.07 -9.36 7.95
N LEU A 335 -2.82 -9.88 6.75
CA LEU A 335 -2.38 -9.07 5.61
C LEU A 335 -3.47 -8.12 5.10
N ALA A 336 -4.75 -8.50 5.19
CA ALA A 336 -5.86 -7.59 4.94
C ALA A 336 -5.89 -6.45 5.98
N GLY A 337 -5.70 -6.76 7.26
CA GLY A 337 -5.63 -5.77 8.34
C GLY A 337 -4.42 -4.83 8.19
N LEU A 338 -3.28 -5.36 7.77
CA LEU A 338 -2.09 -4.60 7.41
C LEU A 338 -2.38 -3.59 6.29
N ALA A 339 -3.02 -4.04 5.21
CA ALA A 339 -3.38 -3.18 4.09
C ALA A 339 -4.42 -2.11 4.49
N LEU A 340 -5.43 -2.45 5.30
CA LEU A 340 -6.42 -1.48 5.78
C LEU A 340 -5.80 -0.40 6.67
N GLY A 341 -4.97 -0.80 7.63
CA GLY A 341 -4.27 0.12 8.51
C GLY A 341 -3.34 1.05 7.74
N LEU A 342 -2.53 0.51 6.82
CA LEU A 342 -1.66 1.31 5.97
C LEU A 342 -2.46 2.25 5.05
N GLY A 343 -3.58 1.82 4.47
CA GLY A 343 -4.43 2.69 3.66
C GLY A 343 -4.89 3.95 4.41
N LEU A 344 -5.34 3.79 5.66
CA LEU A 344 -5.70 4.90 6.54
C LEU A 344 -4.51 5.81 6.86
N CYS A 345 -3.31 5.24 6.94
CA CYS A 345 -2.07 5.97 7.19
C CYS A 345 -1.58 6.80 5.99
N PHE A 346 -2.14 6.66 4.80
CA PHE A 346 -1.73 7.43 3.59
C PHE A 346 -2.76 8.46 3.15
N TYR A 347 -4.06 8.13 3.22
CA TYR A 347 -5.10 9.04 2.75
C TYR A 347 -6.34 8.99 3.64
N PRO A 348 -6.78 10.10 4.26
CA PRO A 348 -7.98 10.12 5.10
C PRO A 348 -9.26 9.62 4.39
N ALA A 349 -9.41 9.87 3.08
CA ALA A 349 -10.58 9.39 2.34
C ALA A 349 -10.66 7.86 2.21
N PHE A 350 -9.57 7.13 2.52
CA PHE A 350 -9.55 5.67 2.56
C PHE A 350 -10.58 5.08 3.55
N GLN A 351 -11.02 5.87 4.55
CA GLN A 351 -12.10 5.47 5.45
C GLN A 351 -13.42 5.11 4.73
N LEU A 352 -13.68 5.69 3.56
CA LEU A 352 -14.85 5.35 2.73
C LEU A 352 -14.76 3.91 2.21
N PHE A 353 -13.56 3.46 1.81
CA PHE A 353 -13.35 2.06 1.45
C PHE A 353 -13.45 1.13 2.67
N VAL A 354 -12.92 1.54 3.83
CA VAL A 354 -13.10 0.77 5.08
C VAL A 354 -14.59 0.58 5.40
N ALA A 355 -15.41 1.62 5.22
CA ALA A 355 -16.86 1.53 5.36
C ALA A 355 -17.49 0.59 4.32
N ALA A 356 -17.09 0.67 3.05
CA ALA A 356 -17.58 -0.22 2.00
C ALA A 356 -17.27 -1.70 2.30
N LEU A 357 -16.03 -2.00 2.71
CA LEU A 357 -15.60 -3.35 3.06
C LEU A 357 -16.28 -3.84 4.35
N GLY A 358 -16.46 -2.96 5.33
CA GLY A 358 -17.17 -3.26 6.58
C GLY A 358 -18.63 -3.62 6.34
N LEU A 359 -19.34 -2.85 5.50
CA LEU A 359 -20.71 -3.16 5.08
C LEU A 359 -20.80 -4.48 4.30
N PHE A 360 -19.81 -4.77 3.46
CA PHE A 360 -19.72 -6.07 2.79
C PHE A 360 -19.55 -7.23 3.78
N VAL A 361 -18.63 -7.12 4.75
CA VAL A 361 -18.44 -8.14 5.79
C VAL A 361 -19.70 -8.28 6.65
N PHE A 362 -20.36 -7.19 6.99
CA PHE A 362 -21.63 -7.19 7.71
C PHE A 362 -22.72 -7.92 6.92
N TYR A 363 -22.82 -7.67 5.62
CA TYR A 363 -23.73 -8.42 4.75
C TYR A 363 -23.42 -9.92 4.72
N LEU A 364 -22.14 -10.33 4.70
CA LEU A 364 -21.77 -11.74 4.79
C LEU A 364 -22.19 -12.35 6.14
N LEU A 365 -22.06 -11.60 7.25
CA LEU A 365 -22.51 -12.05 8.57
C LEU A 365 -24.02 -12.33 8.61
N LEU A 366 -24.81 -11.51 7.92
CA LEU A 366 -26.27 -11.66 7.87
C LEU A 366 -26.74 -12.76 6.92
N THR A 367 -26.03 -12.98 5.81
CA THR A 367 -26.50 -13.86 4.71
C THR A 367 -25.84 -15.23 4.66
N GLN A 368 -24.62 -15.37 5.18
CA GLN A 368 -23.85 -16.62 5.10
C GLN A 368 -23.95 -17.37 6.44
N ARG A 369 -24.70 -18.47 6.46
CA ARG A 369 -24.85 -19.33 7.65
C ARG A 369 -23.48 -19.83 8.13
N GLY A 370 -23.22 -19.74 9.43
CA GLY A 370 -21.96 -20.20 10.03
C GLY A 370 -20.75 -19.27 9.82
N PHE A 371 -20.92 -18.13 9.15
CA PHE A 371 -19.80 -17.23 8.82
C PHE A 371 -19.14 -16.66 10.09
N TRP A 372 -19.94 -16.20 11.06
CA TRP A 372 -19.41 -15.68 12.33
C TRP A 372 -18.61 -16.76 13.07
N GLN A 373 -19.19 -17.92 13.31
CA GLN A 373 -18.56 -19.03 14.04
C GLN A 373 -17.21 -19.41 13.42
N ARG A 374 -17.10 -19.28 12.10
CA ARG A 374 -15.91 -19.66 11.33
C ARG A 374 -14.83 -18.58 11.25
N TYR A 375 -15.21 -17.30 11.18
CA TYR A 375 -14.28 -16.21 10.85
C TYR A 375 -14.13 -15.13 11.92
N TRP A 376 -14.93 -15.12 13.01
CA TRP A 376 -14.91 -14.03 14.00
C TRP A 376 -13.51 -13.74 14.56
N SER A 377 -12.72 -14.77 14.88
CA SER A 377 -11.38 -14.60 15.44
C SER A 377 -10.40 -14.03 14.42
N LYS A 378 -10.55 -14.38 13.14
CA LYS A 378 -9.73 -13.88 12.04
C LYS A 378 -10.08 -12.43 11.70
N LEU A 379 -11.38 -12.11 11.70
CA LEU A 379 -11.87 -10.74 11.55
C LEU A 379 -11.44 -9.85 12.72
N LEU A 380 -11.48 -10.36 13.95
CA LEU A 380 -10.97 -9.65 15.12
C LEU A 380 -9.48 -9.33 14.97
N LEU A 381 -8.65 -10.30 14.58
CA LEU A 381 -7.21 -10.09 14.37
C LEU A 381 -6.92 -9.12 13.22
N MET A 382 -7.71 -9.17 12.14
CA MET A 382 -7.66 -8.20 11.03
C MET A 382 -7.93 -6.78 11.55
N THR A 383 -9.02 -6.60 12.31
CA THR A 383 -9.41 -5.30 12.88
C THR A 383 -8.40 -4.80 13.89
N LEU A 384 -7.91 -5.65 14.79
CA LEU A 384 -6.88 -5.29 15.78
C LEU A 384 -5.59 -4.84 15.10
N LEU A 385 -5.12 -5.57 14.09
CA LEU A 385 -3.91 -5.18 13.37
C LEU A 385 -4.11 -3.86 12.59
N ALA A 386 -5.25 -3.68 11.93
CA ALA A 386 -5.58 -2.42 11.27
C ALA A 386 -5.60 -1.25 12.27
N ALA A 387 -6.20 -1.45 13.46
CA ALA A 387 -6.24 -0.46 14.53
C ALA A 387 -4.85 -0.19 15.13
N MET A 388 -4.01 -1.20 15.32
CA MET A 388 -2.63 -1.04 15.79
C MET A 388 -1.81 -0.18 14.83
N ILE A 389 -2.02 -0.34 13.51
CA ILE A 389 -1.31 0.44 12.48
C ILE A 389 -1.89 1.85 12.40
N ALA A 390 -3.20 2.01 12.30
CA ALA A 390 -3.83 3.33 12.27
C ALA A 390 -3.73 4.09 13.60
N GLY A 391 -3.35 3.41 14.69
CA GLY A 391 -3.37 3.89 16.07
C GLY A 391 -2.77 5.28 16.28
N PRO A 392 -1.53 5.58 15.86
CA PRO A 392 -0.94 6.90 16.06
C PRO A 392 -1.75 8.00 15.39
N LEU A 393 -2.28 7.72 14.20
CA LEU A 393 -3.08 8.68 13.43
C LEU A 393 -4.47 8.88 14.04
N VAL A 394 -5.14 7.79 14.43
CA VAL A 394 -6.45 7.85 15.11
C VAL A 394 -6.32 8.61 16.42
N TYR A 395 -5.23 8.38 17.14
CA TYR A 395 -4.95 9.07 18.39
C TYR A 395 -4.65 10.56 18.17
N PHE A 396 -3.89 10.91 17.13
CA PHE A 396 -3.71 12.30 16.71
C PHE A 396 -5.05 12.96 16.34
N ALA A 397 -5.91 12.29 15.58
CA ALA A 397 -7.21 12.81 15.18
C ALA A 397 -8.15 13.04 16.38
N TYR A 398 -8.02 12.23 17.43
CA TYR A 398 -8.75 12.40 18.69
C TYR A 398 -8.26 13.61 19.50
N GLU A 399 -6.94 13.78 19.63
CA GLU A 399 -6.32 14.86 20.42
C GLU A 399 -6.32 16.22 19.70
N LYS A 400 -6.22 16.20 18.36
CA LYS A 400 -6.11 17.40 17.49
C LYS A 400 -7.17 17.35 16.36
N PRO A 401 -8.48 17.30 16.68
CA PRO A 401 -9.53 17.17 15.68
C PRO A 401 -9.57 18.36 14.72
N ASP A 402 -9.36 19.58 15.20
CA ASP A 402 -9.40 20.79 14.38
C ASP A 402 -8.33 20.77 13.27
N VAL A 403 -7.13 20.27 13.59
CA VAL A 403 -6.04 20.14 12.61
C VAL A 403 -6.30 18.99 11.65
N TYR A 404 -6.71 17.83 12.15
CA TYR A 404 -6.94 16.65 11.32
C TYR A 404 -8.12 16.85 10.35
N PHE A 405 -9.22 17.45 10.81
CA PHE A 405 -10.43 17.64 10.01
C PHE A 405 -10.47 18.95 9.23
N ALA A 406 -9.53 19.89 9.43
CA ALA A 406 -9.47 21.19 8.73
C ALA A 406 -9.72 21.04 7.22
N ARG A 407 -8.94 20.19 6.55
CA ARG A 407 -9.05 20.00 5.09
C ARG A 407 -10.41 19.44 4.67
N THR A 408 -10.99 18.55 5.46
CA THR A 408 -12.32 17.96 5.20
C THR A 408 -13.40 19.02 5.35
N GLN A 409 -13.30 19.87 6.38
CA GLN A 409 -14.22 20.98 6.60
C GLN A 409 -14.13 22.02 5.47
N ASP A 410 -12.92 22.41 5.05
CA ASP A 410 -12.69 23.40 3.98
C ASP A 410 -13.20 22.97 2.61
N THR A 411 -13.19 21.65 2.35
CA THR A 411 -13.55 21.06 1.05
C THR A 411 -14.93 20.41 1.05
N SER A 412 -15.66 20.53 2.15
CA SER A 412 -17.03 20.03 2.28
C SER A 412 -17.99 20.91 1.48
N LEU A 413 -18.91 20.27 0.74
CA LEU A 413 -20.02 20.97 0.08
C LEU A 413 -20.80 21.85 1.07
N TRP A 414 -20.96 21.35 2.31
CA TRP A 414 -21.74 22.02 3.35
C TRP A 414 -21.11 23.33 3.84
N ALA A 415 -19.79 23.49 3.68
CA ALA A 415 -19.05 24.64 4.20
C ALA A 415 -19.22 25.89 3.33
N LYS A 416 -19.38 25.73 2.01
CA LYS A 416 -19.47 26.86 1.05
C LYS A 416 -20.84 27.02 0.38
N THR A 417 -21.72 26.04 0.50
CA THR A 417 -23.06 26.08 -0.11
C THR A 417 -24.12 26.47 0.91
N ALA A 418 -24.87 27.54 0.60
CA ALA A 418 -25.99 28.03 1.41
C ALA A 418 -27.07 26.95 1.62
N PRO A 419 -27.72 26.88 2.81
CA PRO A 419 -28.63 25.82 3.20
C PRO A 419 -29.65 25.40 2.13
N GLU A 420 -30.29 26.39 1.51
CA GLU A 420 -31.34 26.25 0.51
C GLU A 420 -30.86 25.67 -0.84
N LYS A 421 -29.56 25.77 -1.16
CA LYS A 421 -28.97 25.27 -2.42
C LYS A 421 -28.35 23.87 -2.28
N ARG A 422 -28.22 23.35 -1.07
CA ARG A 422 -27.47 22.11 -0.79
C ARG A 422 -28.02 20.86 -1.47
N VAL A 423 -29.34 20.69 -1.49
CA VAL A 423 -29.96 19.52 -2.15
C VAL A 423 -29.73 19.54 -3.65
N GLY A 424 -29.92 20.70 -4.29
CA GLY A 424 -29.64 20.88 -5.71
C GLY A 424 -28.16 20.63 -6.04
N ALA A 425 -27.25 21.16 -5.22
CA ALA A 425 -25.82 20.95 -5.40
C ALA A 425 -25.40 19.48 -5.20
N LEU A 426 -26.01 18.77 -4.23
CA LEU A 426 -25.77 17.34 -4.02
C LEU A 426 -26.23 16.49 -5.20
N LEU A 427 -27.42 16.77 -5.75
CA LEU A 427 -27.95 16.08 -6.93
C LEU A 427 -27.07 16.33 -8.15
N GLU A 428 -26.67 17.58 -8.38
CA GLU A 428 -25.79 17.93 -9.50
C GLU A 428 -24.40 17.32 -9.35
N ASN A 429 -23.81 17.35 -8.15
CA ASN A 429 -22.55 16.67 -7.88
C ASN A 429 -22.67 15.16 -8.09
N THR A 430 -23.76 14.54 -7.65
CA THR A 430 -24.01 13.11 -7.88
C THR A 430 -24.06 12.82 -9.37
N ARG A 431 -24.82 13.62 -10.13
CA ARG A 431 -24.90 13.51 -11.60
C ARG A 431 -23.52 13.64 -12.24
N LYS A 432 -22.76 14.68 -11.93
CA LYS A 432 -21.41 14.92 -12.46
C LYS A 432 -20.47 13.74 -12.19
N HIS A 433 -20.47 13.20 -10.97
CA HIS A 433 -19.62 12.06 -10.60
C HIS A 433 -20.07 10.73 -11.24
N LEU A 434 -21.37 10.51 -11.44
CA LEU A 434 -21.86 9.34 -12.18
C LEU A 434 -21.56 9.42 -13.68
N LEU A 435 -21.57 10.63 -14.25
CA LEU A 435 -21.22 10.89 -15.65
C LEU A 435 -19.70 10.96 -15.90
N MET A 436 -18.89 11.02 -14.83
CA MET A 436 -17.45 11.19 -14.94
C MET A 436 -16.75 10.04 -15.65
N PHE A 437 -17.31 8.84 -15.60
CA PHE A 437 -16.69 7.66 -16.19
C PHE A 437 -16.75 7.66 -17.72
N GLN A 438 -17.83 8.21 -18.31
CA GLN A 438 -18.16 8.04 -19.73
C GLN A 438 -18.41 9.35 -20.50
N GLN A 439 -18.76 10.45 -19.84
CA GLN A 439 -19.21 11.67 -20.51
C GLN A 439 -18.35 12.90 -20.16
N THR A 440 -18.35 13.33 -18.90
CA THR A 440 -17.66 14.56 -18.47
C THR A 440 -16.85 14.29 -17.23
N GLY A 441 -15.54 14.11 -17.37
CA GLY A 441 -14.65 13.84 -16.24
C GLY A 441 -14.09 15.10 -15.59
N ASP A 442 -13.03 14.91 -14.80
CA ASP A 442 -12.44 15.97 -13.98
C ASP A 442 -11.95 17.15 -14.85
N PRO A 443 -12.36 18.40 -14.53
CA PRO A 443 -11.92 19.58 -15.29
C PRO A 443 -10.47 20.00 -14.97
N ASN A 444 -9.86 19.47 -13.90
CA ASN A 444 -8.52 19.84 -13.48
C ASN A 444 -7.46 19.22 -14.40
N GLY A 445 -6.65 20.07 -15.04
CA GLY A 445 -5.58 19.65 -15.95
C GLY A 445 -4.52 18.75 -15.31
N ARG A 446 -4.35 18.79 -13.98
CA ARG A 446 -3.48 17.84 -13.26
C ARG A 446 -4.05 16.44 -13.23
N HIS A 447 -5.36 16.30 -13.20
CA HIS A 447 -6.03 15.03 -12.91
C HIS A 447 -6.46 14.30 -14.18
N ASN A 448 -6.74 15.06 -15.24
CA ASN A 448 -7.25 14.54 -16.50
C ASN A 448 -7.01 15.53 -17.64
N ILE A 449 -7.29 15.12 -18.88
CA ILE A 449 -7.61 16.08 -19.94
C ILE A 449 -8.90 16.78 -19.51
N PRO A 450 -8.92 18.12 -19.36
CA PRO A 450 -10.06 18.82 -18.78
C PRO A 450 -11.39 18.41 -19.43
N GLY A 451 -12.30 17.89 -18.60
CA GLY A 451 -13.66 17.52 -19.00
C GLY A 451 -13.77 16.24 -19.82
N ALA A 452 -12.67 15.61 -20.27
CA ALA A 452 -12.73 14.31 -20.93
C ALA A 452 -13.24 13.23 -19.95
N PRO A 453 -13.92 12.17 -20.39
CA PRO A 453 -14.28 11.05 -19.53
C PRO A 453 -13.07 10.46 -18.78
N MET A 454 -13.26 9.92 -17.58
CA MET A 454 -12.18 9.31 -16.79
C MET A 454 -11.74 7.95 -17.33
N LEU A 455 -12.65 7.20 -17.95
CA LEU A 455 -12.37 5.91 -18.59
C LEU A 455 -12.32 6.08 -20.12
N ASP A 456 -11.56 5.23 -20.80
CA ASP A 456 -11.66 5.11 -22.26
C ASP A 456 -13.01 4.52 -22.67
N THR A 457 -13.39 4.71 -23.93
CA THR A 457 -14.70 4.33 -24.46
C THR A 457 -15.02 2.83 -24.26
N TYR A 458 -14.04 1.95 -24.45
CA TYR A 458 -14.26 0.50 -24.35
C TYR A 458 -14.44 0.09 -22.89
N THR A 459 -13.55 0.56 -22.01
CA THR A 459 -13.63 0.28 -20.58
C THR A 459 -14.90 0.89 -19.97
N ALA A 460 -15.31 2.08 -20.39
CA ALA A 460 -16.56 2.71 -19.96
C ALA A 460 -17.79 1.89 -20.36
N ALA A 461 -17.87 1.44 -21.61
CA ALA A 461 -18.98 0.60 -22.08
C ALA A 461 -19.07 -0.72 -21.30
N LEU A 462 -17.92 -1.37 -21.07
CA LEU A 462 -17.85 -2.59 -20.26
C LEU A 462 -18.21 -2.33 -18.80
N MET A 463 -17.79 -1.20 -18.22
CA MET A 463 -18.14 -0.82 -16.85
C MET A 463 -19.66 -0.65 -16.72
N VAL A 464 -20.32 0.03 -17.65
CA VAL A 464 -21.78 0.21 -17.63
C VAL A 464 -22.49 -1.15 -17.66
N LEU A 465 -22.10 -2.04 -18.58
CA LEU A 465 -22.63 -3.41 -18.61
C LEU A 465 -22.34 -4.17 -17.30
N GLY A 466 -21.15 -3.98 -16.74
CA GLY A 466 -20.76 -4.52 -15.44
C GLY A 466 -21.64 -4.04 -14.29
N VAL A 467 -21.99 -2.76 -14.25
CA VAL A 467 -22.93 -2.19 -13.28
C VAL A 467 -24.31 -2.81 -13.43
N LEU A 468 -24.84 -2.92 -14.65
CA LEU A 468 -26.14 -3.54 -14.92
C LEU A 468 -26.17 -5.01 -14.46
N LEU A 469 -25.11 -5.77 -14.74
CA LEU A 469 -24.94 -7.14 -14.29
C LEU A 469 -24.82 -7.24 -12.76
N ALA A 470 -24.04 -6.34 -12.14
CA ALA A 470 -23.88 -6.29 -10.69
C ALA A 470 -25.20 -5.95 -9.99
N LEU A 471 -26.02 -5.05 -10.56
CA LEU A 471 -27.35 -4.72 -10.06
C LEU A 471 -28.31 -5.91 -10.16
N ARG A 472 -28.30 -6.64 -11.28
CA ARG A 472 -29.08 -7.90 -11.43
C ARG A 472 -28.75 -8.92 -10.33
N TRP A 473 -27.52 -8.90 -9.82
CA TRP A 473 -27.06 -9.79 -8.75
C TRP A 473 -26.61 -9.02 -7.51
N VAL A 474 -27.30 -7.93 -7.16
CA VAL A 474 -26.94 -7.12 -5.99
C VAL A 474 -26.97 -7.94 -4.69
N TRP A 475 -27.84 -8.95 -4.63
CA TRP A 475 -27.94 -9.89 -3.50
C TRP A 475 -26.95 -11.05 -3.57
N ARG A 476 -25.97 -11.02 -4.49
CA ARG A 476 -24.84 -11.94 -4.47
C ARG A 476 -23.62 -11.20 -3.92
N PRO A 477 -22.80 -11.83 -3.06
CA PRO A 477 -21.63 -11.20 -2.45
C PRO A 477 -20.74 -10.42 -3.43
N ARG A 478 -20.48 -10.98 -4.62
CA ARG A 478 -19.65 -10.33 -5.64
C ARG A 478 -20.28 -9.05 -6.19
N GLY A 479 -21.57 -9.07 -6.52
CA GLY A 479 -22.29 -7.89 -7.04
C GLY A 479 -22.35 -6.78 -5.99
N LEU A 480 -22.70 -7.13 -4.75
CA LEU A 480 -22.76 -6.19 -3.65
C LEU A 480 -21.41 -5.53 -3.36
N LEU A 481 -20.33 -6.32 -3.26
CA LEU A 481 -18.99 -5.80 -3.00
C LEU A 481 -18.59 -4.75 -4.04
N LEU A 482 -18.79 -5.04 -5.32
CA LEU A 482 -18.41 -4.12 -6.40
C LEU A 482 -19.24 -2.84 -6.40
N LEU A 483 -20.53 -2.92 -6.08
CA LEU A 483 -21.40 -1.75 -6.00
C LEU A 483 -21.09 -0.88 -4.77
N LEU A 484 -20.90 -1.48 -3.59
CA LEU A 484 -20.49 -0.76 -2.39
C LEU A 484 -19.13 -0.08 -2.58
N TRP A 485 -18.17 -0.78 -3.18
CA TRP A 485 -16.83 -0.26 -3.45
C TRP A 485 -16.84 0.82 -4.54
N LEU A 486 -17.74 0.75 -5.53
CA LEU A 486 -17.89 1.86 -6.48
C LEU A 486 -18.49 3.09 -5.79
N LEU A 487 -19.65 2.92 -5.13
CA LEU A 487 -20.50 4.03 -4.72
C LEU A 487 -20.01 4.75 -3.46
N ILE A 488 -19.47 4.04 -2.46
CA ILE A 488 -19.13 4.67 -1.17
C ILE A 488 -17.88 5.55 -1.29
N PRO A 489 -16.74 5.10 -1.86
CA PRO A 489 -15.62 5.98 -2.18
C PRO A 489 -15.97 7.13 -3.14
N LEU A 490 -16.95 6.95 -4.04
CA LEU A 490 -17.42 8.04 -4.92
C LEU A 490 -18.00 9.21 -4.11
N LEU A 491 -18.56 8.95 -2.91
CA LEU A 491 -19.06 9.98 -2.01
C LEU A 491 -17.99 11.01 -1.63
N GLY A 492 -16.70 10.64 -1.62
CA GLY A 492 -15.61 11.57 -1.33
C GLY A 492 -15.54 12.74 -2.32
N GLY A 493 -15.90 12.50 -3.59
CA GLY A 493 -16.06 13.54 -4.59
C GLY A 493 -17.42 14.23 -4.52
N ILE A 494 -18.51 13.44 -4.39
CA ILE A 494 -19.89 13.95 -4.39
C ILE A 494 -20.14 14.96 -3.25
N LEU A 495 -19.63 14.67 -2.06
CA LEU A 495 -19.80 15.51 -0.87
C LEU A 495 -18.81 16.68 -0.79
N SER A 496 -18.03 16.89 -1.85
CA SER A 496 -17.04 17.96 -1.92
C SER A 496 -17.52 19.17 -2.74
N LEU A 497 -16.64 20.16 -2.93
CA LEU A 497 -16.91 21.43 -3.60
C LEU A 497 -17.50 21.22 -5.00
N ASP A 498 -18.61 21.92 -5.27
CA ASP A 498 -19.41 21.82 -6.49
C ASP A 498 -18.72 22.36 -7.75
N PHE A 499 -17.94 23.43 -7.61
CA PHE A 499 -17.16 24.01 -8.72
C PHE A 499 -15.98 23.13 -9.16
N GLU A 500 -15.50 22.23 -8.28
CA GLU A 500 -14.45 21.25 -8.61
C GLU A 500 -15.03 19.92 -9.12
N ALA A 501 -16.36 19.75 -9.10
CA ALA A 501 -17.01 18.50 -9.46
C ALA A 501 -17.08 18.30 -11.01
N PRO A 502 -16.88 17.08 -11.52
CA PRO A 502 -16.48 15.89 -10.75
C PRO A 502 -14.98 15.91 -10.39
N GLN A 503 -14.63 15.36 -9.23
CA GLN A 503 -13.26 15.41 -8.71
C GLN A 503 -12.66 14.01 -8.52
N SER A 504 -11.85 13.59 -9.49
CA SER A 504 -11.28 12.25 -9.61
C SER A 504 -10.24 11.87 -8.55
N LEU A 505 -9.52 12.84 -7.97
CA LEU A 505 -8.60 12.61 -6.85
C LEU A 505 -9.36 12.19 -5.59
N ARG A 506 -10.46 12.88 -5.28
CA ARG A 506 -11.30 12.57 -4.10
C ARG A 506 -12.12 11.30 -4.29
N SER A 507 -12.43 10.96 -5.54
CA SER A 507 -13.11 9.72 -5.91
C SER A 507 -12.16 8.56 -6.25
N ILE A 508 -10.85 8.68 -6.01
CA ILE A 508 -9.86 7.68 -6.45
C ILE A 508 -10.11 6.26 -5.88
N GLY A 509 -10.76 6.14 -4.72
CA GLY A 509 -11.11 4.82 -4.17
C GLY A 509 -12.21 4.07 -4.95
N SER A 510 -12.90 4.74 -5.88
CA SER A 510 -13.83 4.07 -6.80
C SER A 510 -13.13 3.45 -8.01
N LEU A 511 -11.85 3.78 -8.23
CA LEU A 511 -11.06 3.38 -9.39
C LEU A 511 -10.96 1.86 -9.53
N PRO A 512 -10.57 1.07 -8.51
CA PRO A 512 -10.45 -0.37 -8.68
C PRO A 512 -11.82 -1.03 -8.97
N ALA A 513 -12.88 -0.58 -8.32
CA ALA A 513 -14.23 -1.09 -8.52
C ALA A 513 -14.74 -0.82 -9.95
N ALA A 514 -14.49 0.38 -10.49
CA ALA A 514 -14.87 0.71 -11.87
C ALA A 514 -14.22 -0.24 -12.88
N TYR A 515 -12.92 -0.49 -12.75
CA TYR A 515 -12.21 -1.42 -13.63
C TYR A 515 -12.59 -2.89 -13.38
N LEU A 516 -12.87 -3.30 -12.14
CA LEU A 516 -13.39 -4.66 -11.85
C LEU A 516 -14.77 -4.87 -12.47
N LEU A 517 -15.65 -3.88 -12.40
CA LEU A 517 -16.96 -3.92 -13.05
C LEU A 517 -16.81 -4.05 -14.57
N ALA A 518 -15.84 -3.36 -15.18
CA ALA A 518 -15.52 -3.56 -16.61
C ALA A 518 -15.05 -4.98 -16.95
N MET A 519 -14.45 -5.70 -15.99
CA MET A 519 -14.06 -7.11 -16.18
C MET A 519 -15.24 -8.09 -16.01
N LEU A 520 -16.34 -7.68 -15.38
CA LEU A 520 -17.45 -8.57 -15.04
C LEU A 520 -18.17 -9.14 -16.29
N PRO A 521 -18.48 -8.38 -17.35
CA PRO A 521 -19.01 -8.95 -18.59
C PRO A 521 -18.08 -10.00 -19.20
N LEU A 522 -16.76 -9.72 -19.21
CA LEU A 522 -15.74 -10.62 -19.75
C LEU A 522 -15.66 -11.93 -18.97
N TYR A 523 -15.97 -11.90 -17.68
CA TYR A 523 -16.10 -13.10 -16.85
C TYR A 523 -17.22 -14.02 -17.33
N PHE A 524 -18.41 -13.49 -17.65
CA PHE A 524 -19.49 -14.32 -18.17
C PHE A 524 -19.16 -14.88 -19.56
N VAL A 525 -18.63 -14.03 -20.45
CA VAL A 525 -18.19 -14.50 -21.78
C VAL A 525 -17.14 -15.61 -21.64
N ARG A 526 -16.21 -15.50 -20.69
CA ARG A 526 -15.22 -16.55 -20.42
C ARG A 526 -15.85 -17.84 -19.89
N GLN A 527 -16.87 -17.75 -19.04
CA GLN A 527 -17.57 -18.93 -18.54
C GLN A 527 -18.26 -19.70 -19.67
N GLU A 528 -18.95 -18.99 -20.58
CA GLU A 528 -19.56 -19.60 -21.77
C GLU A 528 -18.49 -20.17 -22.72
N TRP A 529 -17.40 -19.43 -22.95
CA TRP A 529 -16.28 -19.90 -23.78
C TRP A 529 -15.65 -21.18 -23.25
N ARG A 530 -15.53 -21.31 -21.92
CA ARG A 530 -14.97 -22.50 -21.29
C ARG A 530 -15.83 -23.73 -21.53
N GLN A 531 -17.15 -23.57 -21.59
CA GLN A 531 -18.07 -24.69 -21.83
C GLN A 531 -18.13 -25.09 -23.30
N SER A 532 -18.10 -24.10 -24.21
CA SER A 532 -18.33 -24.35 -25.64
C SER A 532 -17.06 -24.58 -26.46
N VAL A 533 -15.94 -23.92 -26.11
CA VAL A 533 -14.75 -23.86 -26.98
C VAL A 533 -13.53 -24.51 -26.34
N ASP A 534 -13.31 -24.32 -25.03
CA ASP A 534 -12.08 -24.84 -24.38
C ASP A 534 -11.98 -26.38 -24.44
N GLY A 535 -13.10 -27.10 -24.64
CA GLY A 535 -13.11 -28.55 -24.87
C GLY A 535 -12.39 -28.97 -26.16
N TYR A 536 -12.39 -28.11 -27.18
CA TYR A 536 -11.74 -28.35 -28.47
C TYR A 536 -10.41 -27.58 -28.59
N PHE A 537 -10.37 -26.34 -28.11
CA PHE A 537 -9.21 -25.46 -28.23
C PHE A 537 -8.88 -24.76 -26.90
N PRO A 538 -8.12 -25.40 -26.00
CA PRO A 538 -7.81 -24.85 -24.70
C PRO A 538 -7.00 -23.56 -24.84
N ARG A 539 -7.30 -22.58 -23.98
CA ARG A 539 -6.57 -21.29 -23.85
C ARG A 539 -6.75 -20.33 -25.02
N THR A 540 -7.67 -20.58 -25.94
CA THR A 540 -7.93 -19.68 -27.08
C THR A 540 -8.54 -18.34 -26.70
N PHE A 541 -9.21 -18.24 -25.55
CA PHE A 541 -9.82 -17.00 -25.07
C PHE A 541 -8.81 -15.85 -24.87
N VAL A 542 -7.51 -16.14 -24.77
CA VAL A 542 -6.49 -15.08 -24.70
C VAL A 542 -6.52 -14.18 -25.94
N TRP A 543 -6.85 -14.71 -27.11
CA TRP A 543 -6.88 -13.94 -28.37
C TRP A 543 -7.99 -12.89 -28.42
N PRO A 544 -9.29 -13.23 -28.21
CA PRO A 544 -10.33 -12.21 -28.15
C PRO A 544 -10.13 -11.25 -26.98
N LEU A 545 -9.56 -11.72 -25.85
CA LEU A 545 -9.20 -10.84 -24.74
C LEU A 545 -8.11 -9.83 -25.16
N LEU A 546 -7.05 -10.27 -25.84
CA LEU A 546 -6.00 -9.38 -26.34
C LEU A 546 -6.53 -8.42 -27.41
N PHE A 547 -7.40 -8.89 -28.31
CA PHE A 547 -8.05 -8.06 -29.32
C PHE A 547 -8.81 -6.89 -28.70
N LEU A 548 -9.41 -7.08 -27.53
CA LEU A 548 -10.07 -6.03 -26.75
C LEU A 548 -9.09 -5.17 -25.93
N LEU A 549 -8.06 -5.77 -25.33
CA LEU A 549 -7.14 -5.06 -24.43
C LEU A 549 -6.11 -4.18 -25.18
N ILE A 550 -5.77 -4.53 -26.42
CA ILE A 550 -4.86 -3.73 -27.28
C ILE A 550 -5.42 -2.31 -27.54
N PRO A 551 -6.66 -2.13 -28.04
CA PRO A 551 -7.21 -0.79 -28.26
C PRO A 551 -7.41 -0.01 -26.96
N ILE A 552 -7.73 -0.67 -25.84
CA ILE A 552 -7.76 -0.06 -24.51
C ILE A 552 -6.37 0.51 -24.14
N ALA A 553 -5.33 -0.30 -24.29
CA ALA A 553 -3.96 0.11 -24.00
C ALA A 553 -3.51 1.27 -24.89
N TYR A 554 -3.80 1.19 -26.20
CA TYR A 554 -3.47 2.24 -27.16
C TYR A 554 -4.21 3.55 -26.87
N SER A 555 -5.52 3.51 -26.61
CA SER A 555 -6.32 4.71 -26.29
C SER A 555 -5.79 5.41 -25.05
N ASN A 556 -5.54 4.67 -23.97
CA ASN A 556 -5.03 5.27 -22.74
C ASN A 556 -3.60 5.82 -22.89
N TYR A 557 -2.75 5.14 -23.67
CA TYR A 557 -1.43 5.64 -24.04
C TYR A 557 -1.52 6.95 -24.82
N TYR A 558 -2.33 6.97 -25.88
CA TYR A 558 -2.50 8.13 -26.76
C TYR A 558 -3.08 9.32 -26.00
N ASP A 559 -4.13 9.10 -25.20
CA ASP A 559 -4.76 10.14 -24.40
C ASP A 559 -3.77 10.74 -23.38
N TYR A 560 -2.91 9.93 -22.75
CA TYR A 560 -1.94 10.45 -21.79
C TYR A 560 -0.74 11.14 -22.46
N PHE A 561 -0.05 10.44 -23.37
CA PHE A 561 1.24 10.90 -23.92
C PHE A 561 1.13 11.82 -25.12
N GLN A 562 -0.04 11.90 -25.78
CA GLN A 562 -0.24 12.76 -26.95
C GLN A 562 -1.29 13.84 -26.73
N ARG A 563 -2.42 13.54 -26.09
CA ARG A 563 -3.44 14.57 -25.86
C ARG A 563 -3.20 15.35 -24.58
N TRP A 564 -3.04 14.67 -23.46
CA TRP A 564 -2.83 15.31 -22.16
C TRP A 564 -1.47 16.00 -22.08
N ALA A 565 -0.40 15.30 -22.46
CA ALA A 565 0.98 15.81 -22.41
C ALA A 565 1.21 17.12 -23.18
N TYR A 566 0.44 17.36 -24.24
CA TYR A 566 0.54 18.58 -25.07
C TYR A 566 -0.64 19.55 -24.86
N SER A 567 -1.48 19.31 -23.84
CA SER A 567 -2.57 20.23 -23.53
C SER A 567 -2.10 21.39 -22.65
N PHE A 568 -2.39 22.62 -23.07
CA PHE A 568 -2.05 23.82 -22.31
C PHE A 568 -2.61 23.80 -20.88
N PRO A 569 -3.88 23.41 -20.62
CA PRO A 569 -4.41 23.36 -19.26
C PRO A 569 -3.68 22.36 -18.37
N ALA A 570 -3.25 21.21 -18.90
CA ALA A 570 -2.44 20.28 -18.11
C ALA A 570 -1.09 20.93 -17.80
N TRP A 571 -0.39 21.43 -18.82
CA TRP A 571 0.91 22.07 -18.67
C TRP A 571 0.91 23.24 -17.67
N SER A 572 -0.07 24.15 -17.74
CA SER A 572 -0.14 25.31 -16.85
C SER A 572 -0.50 24.95 -15.41
N SER A 573 -1.13 23.78 -15.18
CA SER A 573 -1.58 23.36 -13.85
C SER A 573 -0.48 22.78 -12.94
N PHE A 574 0.76 22.59 -13.43
CA PHE A 574 1.88 22.04 -12.65
C PHE A 574 2.85 23.11 -12.11
N SER A 575 2.37 24.31 -11.78
CA SER A 575 3.21 25.43 -11.31
C SER A 575 4.38 25.70 -12.26
N THR A 576 4.06 25.80 -13.55
CA THR A 576 5.06 25.84 -14.61
C THR A 576 5.80 27.18 -14.67
N ALA A 577 5.10 28.29 -14.46
CA ALA A 577 5.75 29.60 -14.40
C ALA A 577 6.76 29.66 -13.24
N GLU A 578 6.40 29.11 -12.08
CA GLU A 578 7.25 29.02 -10.90
C GLU A 578 8.44 28.09 -11.16
N THR A 579 8.22 26.98 -11.86
CA THR A 579 9.30 26.05 -12.22
C THR A 579 10.32 26.71 -13.14
N LEU A 580 9.85 27.43 -14.17
CA LEU A 580 10.73 28.18 -15.09
C LEU A 580 11.50 29.28 -14.36
N ALA A 581 10.84 30.03 -13.48
CA ALA A 581 11.50 31.05 -12.67
C ALA A 581 12.58 30.45 -11.75
N ALA A 582 12.32 29.32 -11.09
CA ALA A 582 13.32 28.63 -10.28
C ALA A 582 14.51 28.11 -11.12
N GLN A 583 14.25 27.60 -12.32
CA GLN A 583 15.30 27.14 -13.23
C GLN A 583 16.20 28.31 -13.67
N GLU A 584 15.62 29.45 -14.00
CA GLU A 584 16.36 30.67 -14.33
C GLU A 584 17.21 31.13 -13.13
N MET A 585 16.62 31.20 -11.93
CA MET A 585 17.35 31.57 -10.70
C MET A 585 18.55 30.66 -10.42
N ASN A 586 18.41 29.36 -10.69
CA ASN A 586 19.50 28.40 -10.51
C ASN A 586 20.62 28.60 -11.54
N GLY A 587 20.30 29.10 -12.74
CA GLY A 587 21.26 29.44 -13.78
C GLY A 587 22.03 30.74 -13.56
N LEU A 588 21.53 31.64 -12.69
CA LEU A 588 22.19 32.91 -12.39
C LEU A 588 23.43 32.75 -11.48
N ASN A 589 24.42 33.62 -11.67
CA ASN A 589 25.62 33.68 -10.84
C ASN A 589 25.31 34.09 -9.39
N ALA A 590 26.16 33.69 -8.44
CA ALA A 590 25.97 33.98 -7.02
C ALA A 590 25.99 35.49 -6.65
N GLN A 591 26.52 36.34 -7.54
CA GLN A 591 26.61 37.79 -7.35
C GLN A 591 25.43 38.56 -7.97
N THR A 592 24.48 37.87 -8.60
CA THR A 592 23.34 38.52 -9.25
C THR A 592 22.26 38.84 -8.22
N ASP A 593 21.85 40.10 -8.13
CA ASP A 593 20.70 40.51 -7.31
C ASP A 593 19.40 40.01 -7.95
N ILE A 594 18.72 39.08 -7.27
CA ILE A 594 17.46 38.51 -7.74
C ILE A 594 16.29 39.27 -7.11
N TYR A 595 15.39 39.78 -7.95
CA TYR A 595 14.13 40.39 -7.52
C TYR A 595 12.96 39.53 -8.00
N LEU A 596 12.19 38.97 -7.06
CA LEU A 596 10.99 38.19 -7.37
C LEU A 596 9.74 38.99 -7.05
N THR A 597 8.79 39.04 -8.00
CA THR A 597 7.46 39.60 -7.76
C THR A 597 6.75 38.84 -6.64
N SER A 598 5.82 39.49 -5.95
CA SER A 598 4.98 38.90 -4.89
C SER A 598 4.30 37.58 -5.28
N PHE A 599 4.03 37.33 -6.56
CA PHE A 599 3.47 36.05 -7.05
C PHE A 599 4.41 34.84 -6.90
N PHE A 600 5.73 35.05 -7.06
CA PHE A 600 6.73 33.97 -6.99
C PHE A 600 7.37 33.88 -5.60
N ALA A 601 7.50 35.02 -4.92
CA ALA A 601 8.11 35.10 -3.60
C ALA A 601 7.39 34.21 -2.58
N GLY A 602 8.11 33.27 -1.97
CA GLY A 602 7.60 32.34 -0.98
C GLY A 602 6.83 31.14 -1.53
N HIS A 603 6.66 31.03 -2.86
CA HIS A 603 5.96 29.89 -3.44
C HIS A 603 6.72 28.57 -3.21
N PRO A 604 6.08 27.48 -2.73
CA PRO A 604 6.78 26.23 -2.42
C PRO A 604 7.60 25.65 -3.55
N ALA A 605 7.11 25.72 -4.79
CA ALA A 605 7.87 25.26 -5.96
C ALA A 605 9.21 26.01 -6.13
N ILE A 606 9.24 27.32 -5.93
CA ILE A 606 10.47 28.13 -5.98
C ILE A 606 11.42 27.70 -4.87
N ASN A 607 10.93 27.64 -3.63
CA ASN A 607 11.75 27.30 -2.48
C ASN A 607 12.33 25.88 -2.56
N PHE A 608 11.53 24.92 -3.05
CA PHE A 608 11.96 23.53 -3.20
C PHE A 608 13.01 23.37 -4.30
N LEU A 609 12.76 23.97 -5.47
CA LEU A 609 13.64 23.82 -6.65
C LEU A 609 14.95 24.60 -6.52
N THR A 610 14.97 25.72 -5.80
CA THR A 610 16.20 26.47 -5.47
C THR A 610 16.87 25.97 -4.19
N GLN A 611 16.24 25.01 -3.50
CA GLN A 611 16.68 24.43 -2.23
C GLN A 611 16.99 25.46 -1.12
N GLY A 612 16.44 26.68 -1.25
CA GLY A 612 16.72 27.78 -0.34
C GLY A 612 18.13 28.39 -0.46
N GLU A 613 18.91 28.01 -1.48
CA GLU A 613 20.29 28.49 -1.67
C GLU A 613 20.34 29.88 -2.32
N LYS A 614 19.31 30.24 -3.09
CA LYS A 614 19.24 31.53 -3.79
C LYS A 614 18.47 32.54 -2.94
N GLN A 615 19.17 33.54 -2.41
CA GLN A 615 18.52 34.68 -1.79
C GLN A 615 17.91 35.59 -2.85
N TYR A 616 16.73 36.13 -2.57
CA TYR A 616 16.05 37.08 -3.44
C TYR A 616 15.37 38.18 -2.62
N THR A 617 15.26 39.35 -3.22
CA THR A 617 14.46 40.45 -2.68
C THR A 617 13.05 40.36 -3.21
N ARG A 618 12.05 40.33 -2.32
CA ARG A 618 10.65 40.44 -2.73
C ARG A 618 10.38 41.83 -3.28
N LEU A 619 10.00 41.89 -4.55
CA LEU A 619 9.47 43.08 -5.20
C LEU A 619 7.97 43.13 -4.97
N ASP A 620 7.55 44.01 -4.06
CA ASP A 620 6.13 44.31 -3.89
C ASP A 620 5.75 45.47 -4.82
N THR A 621 4.95 45.16 -5.82
CA THR A 621 4.52 46.15 -6.82
C THR A 621 3.67 47.26 -6.21
N THR A 622 3.08 47.03 -5.02
CA THR A 622 2.30 48.02 -4.28
C THR A 622 3.13 48.87 -3.32
N ALA A 623 4.31 48.40 -2.90
CA ALA A 623 5.15 49.11 -1.93
C ALA A 623 6.42 49.74 -2.52
N ARG A 624 6.85 49.34 -3.73
CA ARG A 624 8.16 49.72 -4.30
C ARG A 624 8.15 50.35 -5.69
N PHE A 625 6.99 50.58 -6.29
CA PHE A 625 6.90 51.45 -7.48
C PHE A 625 6.50 52.87 -7.04
N PRO A 626 7.38 53.87 -7.15
CA PRO A 626 6.92 55.23 -7.34
C PRO A 626 6.43 55.29 -8.79
N LEU A 627 5.18 54.90 -9.05
CA LEU A 627 4.51 55.51 -10.19
C LEU A 627 4.18 56.92 -9.73
N PRO A 628 4.85 57.97 -10.22
CA PRO A 628 4.33 59.32 -10.04
C PRO A 628 2.99 59.34 -10.78
N LEU A 629 1.91 59.04 -10.06
CA LEU A 629 0.59 59.40 -10.54
C LEU A 629 0.62 60.93 -10.66
N PRO A 630 0.40 61.50 -11.86
CA PRO A 630 0.27 62.94 -11.99
C PRO A 630 -0.79 63.41 -11.00
N PRO A 631 -0.61 64.56 -10.31
CA PRO A 631 -1.54 65.04 -9.29
C PRO A 631 -3.00 65.17 -9.73
N ASP A 632 -3.28 65.09 -11.04
CA ASP A 632 -4.55 65.47 -11.64
C ASP A 632 -5.31 64.30 -12.32
N LYS A 633 -5.07 63.03 -11.95
CA LYS A 633 -5.88 61.89 -12.44
C LYS A 633 -6.30 60.88 -11.37
#